data_AF-A0A3A6EJG0-F1
#
_entry.id   AF-A0A3A6EJG0-F1
#
_cell.length_a   1.000
_cell.length_b   1.000
_cell.length_c   1.000
_cell.angle_alpha   90.00
_cell.angle_beta   90.00
_cell.angle_gamma   90.00
#
_symmetry.space_group_name_H-M   'P 1'
#
loop_
_entity.id
_entity.type
_entity.pdbx_description
1 polymer ?
#
loop_
_entity_poly.entity_id
_entity_poly.type
_entity_poly.pdbx_seq_one_letter_code
_entity_poly.pdbx_strand_id
1 'polypeptide(L)'
;MLNVISIIQCIDQVFTNLIFIPMIFVLYVKFRPKKPWTRRRRNTYLLCLVLISLFLLRIFCEKFIFTPVNYPRFTDSGLFPLIRAIFYPGI
;
A
#
# COMPACT_ATOMS: atom_id res chain seq x y z
N MET A 1 2.46 13.28 -19.25
CA MET A 1 1.60 13.07 -18.07
C MET A 1 0.96 11.67 -18.04
N LEU A 2 0.45 11.13 -19.15
CA LEU A 2 -0.12 9.76 -19.22
C LEU A 2 0.84 8.65 -18.73
N ASN A 3 2.12 8.70 -19.10
CA ASN A 3 3.09 7.68 -18.68
C ASN A 3 3.35 7.64 -17.17
N VAL A 4 3.31 8.79 -16.48
CA VAL A 4 3.61 8.83 -15.04
C VAL A 4 2.43 8.28 -14.23
N ILE A 5 1.20 8.62 -14.63
CA ILE A 5 -0.03 8.12 -14.01
C ILE A 5 -0.14 6.60 -14.18
N SER A 6 0.11 6.08 -15.39
CA SER A 6 0.07 4.65 -15.65
C SER A 6 1.17 3.88 -14.91
N ILE A 7 2.37 4.44 -14.79
CA ILE A 7 3.44 3.87 -13.96
C ILE A 7 3.01 3.79 -12.50
N ILE A 8 2.43 4.86 -11.94
CA ILE A 8 1.96 4.88 -10.54
C ILE A 8 0.86 3.84 -10.32
N GLN A 9 -0.10 3.73 -11.24
CA GLN A 9 -1.15 2.72 -11.18
C GLN A 9 -0.58 1.30 -11.26
N CYS A 10 0.37 1.06 -12.16
CA CYS A 10 1.05 -0.23 -12.26
C CYS A 10 1.78 -0.58 -10.96
N ILE A 11 2.49 0.39 -10.35
CA ILE A 11 3.18 0.18 -9.07
C ILE A 11 2.17 -0.13 -7.95
N ASP A 12 1.08 0.63 -7.83
CA ASP A 12 0.04 0.38 -6.83
C ASP A 12 -0.62 -0.99 -7.03
N GLN A 13 -0.89 -1.38 -8.28
CA GLN A 13 -1.45 -2.68 -8.61
C GLN A 13 -0.48 -3.82 -8.29
N VAL A 14 0.80 -3.67 -8.60
CA VAL A 14 1.83 -4.66 -8.23
C VAL A 14 1.97 -4.75 -6.71
N PHE A 15 1.97 -3.60 -6.01
CA PHE A 15 2.07 -3.56 -4.56
C PHE A 15 0.88 -4.25 -3.88
N THR A 16 -0.33 -3.93 -4.29
CA THR A 16 -1.57 -4.54 -3.76
C THR A 16 -1.65 -6.03 -4.09
N ASN A 17 -1.23 -6.45 -5.29
CA ASN A 17 -1.20 -7.86 -5.67
C ASN A 17 -0.11 -8.67 -4.98
N LEU A 18 1.03 -8.06 -4.61
CA LEU A 18 2.16 -8.77 -3.99
C LEU A 18 2.18 -8.68 -2.46
N ILE A 19 1.29 -7.90 -1.83
CA ILE A 19 1.26 -7.71 -0.37
C ILE A 19 1.01 -9.01 0.41
N PHE A 20 0.44 -10.03 -0.23
CA PHE A 20 0.26 -11.34 0.40
C PHE A 20 1.60 -11.97 0.80
N ILE A 21 2.70 -11.71 0.08
CA ILE A 21 4.02 -12.27 0.37
C ILE A 21 4.52 -11.82 1.76
N PRO A 22 4.62 -10.50 2.05
CA PRO A 22 5.01 -10.05 3.38
C PRO A 22 4.01 -10.46 4.46
N MET A 23 2.70 -10.53 4.17
CA MET A 23 1.70 -11.05 5.13
C MET A 23 1.95 -12.51 5.50
N ILE A 24 2.09 -13.40 4.51
CA ILE A 24 2.38 -14.82 4.73
C ILE A 24 3.71 -14.98 5.47
N PHE A 25 4.73 -14.19 5.13
CA PHE A 25 6.01 -14.22 5.82
C PHE A 25 5.88 -13.86 7.31
N VAL A 26 5.17 -12.79 7.64
CA VAL A 26 4.94 -12.37 9.04
C VAL A 26 4.16 -13.45 9.81
N LEU A 27 3.13 -14.03 9.19
CA LEU A 27 2.36 -15.13 9.78
C LEU A 27 3.24 -16.37 10.00
N TYR A 28 4.04 -16.76 9.01
CA TYR A 28 4.95 -17.91 9.09
C TYR A 28 5.94 -17.77 10.25
N VAL A 29 6.54 -16.58 10.40
CA VAL A 29 7.46 -16.29 11.50
C VAL A 29 6.75 -16.34 12.86
N LYS A 30 5.52 -15.82 12.93
CA LYS A 30 4.71 -15.83 14.16
C LYS A 30 4.32 -17.25 14.61
N PHE A 31 4.02 -18.16 13.67
CA PHE A 31 3.66 -19.55 13.97
C PHE A 31 4.87 -20.48 14.21
N ARG A 32 6.09 -20.09 13.82
CA ARG A 32 7.32 -20.88 14.03
C ARG A 32 8.36 -20.15 14.92
N PRO A 33 8.05 -19.84 16.20
CA PRO A 33 8.96 -19.16 17.11
C PRO A 33 9.97 -20.14 17.71
N LYS A 34 10.93 -20.65 16.92
CA LYS A 34 11.91 -21.63 17.45
C LYS A 34 13.39 -21.30 17.21
N LYS A 35 13.72 -20.17 16.58
CA LYS A 35 15.14 -19.80 16.33
C LYS A 35 15.46 -18.38 16.81
N PRO A 36 16.67 -18.13 17.37
CA PRO A 36 17.11 -16.78 17.69
C PRO A 36 17.10 -15.93 16.42
N TRP A 37 16.62 -14.70 16.56
CA TRP A 37 16.44 -13.80 15.43
C TRP A 37 17.79 -13.26 14.97
N THR A 38 18.18 -13.59 13.74
CA THR A 38 19.33 -12.93 13.12
C THR A 38 18.98 -11.47 12.80
N ARG A 39 19.96 -10.57 12.85
CA ARG A 39 19.77 -9.13 12.55
C ARG A 39 19.10 -8.91 11.19
N ARG A 40 19.47 -9.71 10.18
CA ARG A 40 18.84 -9.70 8.85
C ARG A 40 17.35 -10.08 8.91
N ARG A 41 16.99 -11.18 9.59
CA ARG A 41 15.59 -11.60 9.75
C ARG A 41 14.74 -10.54 10.45
N ARG A 42 15.28 -9.90 11.49
CA ARG A 42 14.59 -8.81 12.20
C ARG A 42 14.32 -7.63 11.27
N ASN A 43 15.31 -7.20 10.49
CA ASN A 43 15.13 -6.11 9.53
C ASN A 43 14.11 -6.46 8.44
N THR A 44 14.16 -7.67 7.88
CA THR A 44 13.17 -8.13 6.89
C THR A 44 11.77 -8.16 7.48
N TYR A 45 11.61 -8.67 8.70
CA TYR A 45 10.31 -8.69 9.38
C TYR A 45 9.76 -7.28 9.64
N LEU A 46 10.60 -6.35 10.09
CA LEU A 46 10.21 -4.95 10.27
C LEU A 46 9.80 -4.31 8.93
N LEU A 47 10.55 -4.59 7.86
CA LEU A 47 10.21 -4.13 6.52
C LEU A 47 8.86 -4.69 6.07
N CYS A 48 8.59 -5.99 6.29
CA CYS A 48 7.29 -6.58 6.00
C CYS A 48 6.15 -5.94 6.81
N LEU A 49 6.37 -5.64 8.10
CA LEU A 49 5.38 -4.93 8.91
C LEU A 49 5.11 -3.52 8.37
N VAL A 50 6.14 -2.77 7.96
CA VAL A 50 5.98 -1.44 7.36
C VAL A 50 5.16 -1.54 6.07
N LEU A 51 5.46 -2.50 5.19
CA LEU A 51 4.69 -2.71 3.95
C LEU A 51 3.22 -3.02 4.25
N ILE A 52 2.94 -3.89 5.22
CA ILE A 52 1.57 -4.23 5.63
C ILE A 52 0.86 -3.00 6.19
N SER A 53 1.51 -2.21 7.03
CA SER A 53 0.95 -0.96 7.58
C SER A 53 0.63 0.06 6.48
N LEU A 54 1.51 0.21 5.49
CA LEU A 54 1.25 1.08 4.33
C LEU A 54 0.03 0.59 3.52
N PHE A 55 -0.13 -0.73 3.35
CA PHE A 55 -1.28 -1.30 2.67
C PHE A 55 -2.59 -1.07 3.45
N LEU A 56 -2.58 -1.23 4.77
CA LEU A 56 -3.76 -0.92 5.61
C LEU A 56 -4.12 0.57 5.53
N LEU A 57 -3.12 1.45 5.56
CA LEU A 57 -3.33 2.89 5.37
C LEU A 57 -3.95 3.17 3.99
N ARG A 58 -3.44 2.53 2.93
CA ARG A 58 -3.98 2.65 1.57
C ARG A 58 -5.46 2.24 1.53
N ILE A 59 -5.84 1.11 2.13
CA ILE A 59 -7.25 0.68 2.23
C ILE A 59 -8.09 1.70 2.99
N PHE A 60 -7.59 2.20 4.12
CA PHE A 60 -8.29 3.20 4.92
C PHE A 60 -8.54 4.48 4.12
N CYS A 61 -7.50 4.98 3.44
CA CYS A 61 -7.59 6.13 2.57
C CYS A 61 -8.62 5.94 1.45
N GLU A 62 -8.60 4.80 0.75
CA GLU A 62 -9.56 4.49 -0.32
C GLU A 62 -11.00 4.44 0.20
N LYS A 63 -11.26 3.75 1.32
CA LYS A 63 -12.62 3.46 1.77
C LYS A 63 -13.25 4.58 2.59
N PHE A 64 -12.45 5.38 3.29
CA PHE A 64 -12.97 6.39 4.23
C PHE A 64 -12.70 7.83 3.80
N ILE A 65 -11.55 8.11 3.19
CA ILE A 65 -11.14 9.49 2.88
C ILE A 65 -11.48 9.82 1.42
N PHE A 66 -10.94 9.04 0.49
CA PHE A 66 -11.02 9.24 -0.96
C PHE A 66 -12.19 8.48 -1.57
N THR A 67 -13.39 8.73 -1.03
CA THR A 67 -14.64 8.19 -1.57
C THR A 67 -15.16 9.07 -2.70
N PRO A 68 -15.99 8.54 -3.63
CA PRO A 68 -16.56 9.33 -4.72
C PRO A 68 -17.32 10.57 -4.24
N VAL A 69 -17.95 10.49 -3.06
CA VAL A 69 -18.67 11.60 -2.43
C VAL A 69 -17.74 12.76 -2.06
N ASN A 70 -16.50 12.47 -1.68
CA ASN A 70 -15.52 13.48 -1.31
C ASN A 70 -14.64 13.94 -2.49
N TYR A 71 -14.78 13.36 -3.68
CA TYR A 71 -14.01 13.72 -4.87
C TYR A 71 -13.92 15.24 -5.13
N PRO A 72 -15.04 16.01 -5.15
CA PRO A 72 -14.98 17.45 -5.44
C PRO A 72 -14.27 18.28 -4.35
N ARG A 73 -14.03 17.71 -3.15
CA ARG A 73 -13.27 18.40 -2.09
C ARG A 73 -11.76 18.33 -2.30
N PHE A 74 -11.32 17.39 -3.13
CA PHE A 74 -9.89 17.12 -3.36
C PHE A 74 -9.40 17.62 -4.73
N THR A 75 -10.30 18.02 -5.64
CA THR A 75 -9.96 18.50 -6.98
C THR A 75 -9.04 19.71 -6.99
N ASP A 76 -9.12 20.55 -5.96
CA ASP A 76 -8.35 21.80 -5.87
C ASP A 76 -6.98 21.62 -5.19
N SER A 77 -6.66 20.40 -4.75
CA SER A 77 -5.41 20.10 -4.05
C SER A 77 -4.26 19.88 -5.04
N GLY A 78 -3.07 20.42 -4.76
CA GLY A 78 -1.87 20.19 -5.59
C GLY A 78 -1.45 18.71 -5.69
N LEU A 79 -1.85 17.88 -4.72
CA LEU A 79 -1.61 16.41 -4.70
C LEU A 79 -2.68 15.61 -5.47
N PHE A 80 -3.71 16.28 -5.99
CA PHE A 80 -4.83 15.65 -6.67
C PHE A 80 -4.45 14.72 -7.83
N PRO A 81 -3.44 15.01 -8.68
CA PRO A 81 -3.05 14.09 -9.76
C PRO A 81 -2.62 12.71 -9.26
N LEU A 82 -1.95 12.65 -8.11
CA LEU A 82 -1.48 11.40 -7.51
C LEU A 82 -2.63 10.67 -6.79
N ILE A 83 -3.46 11.42 -6.06
CA ILE A 83 -4.67 10.88 -5.41
C ILE A 83 -5.62 10.30 -6.46
N ARG A 84 -5.84 11.01 -7.56
CA ARG A 84 -6.66 10.55 -8.69
C ARG A 84 -6.10 9.28 -9.32
N ALA A 85 -4.80 9.25 -9.58
CA ALA A 85 -4.15 8.08 -10.16
C ALA A 85 -4.36 6.81 -9.31
N ILE A 86 -4.27 6.92 -7.99
CA ILE A 86 -4.27 5.78 -7.07
C ILE A 86 -5.69 5.41 -6.60
N PHE A 87 -6.53 6.39 -6.26
CA PHE A 87 -7.80 6.16 -5.57
C PHE A 87 -9.05 6.39 -6.43
N TYR A 88 -8.92 7.04 -7.60
CA TYR A 88 -10.04 7.28 -8.53
C TYR A 88 -9.74 6.81 -9.96
N PRO A 89 -9.36 5.53 -10.17
CA PRO A 89 -9.11 5.03 -11.51
C PRO A 89 -10.43 4.99 -12.31
N GLY A 90 -10.57 5.87 -13.31
CA GLY A 90 -11.72 5.88 -14.23
C GLY A 90 -12.71 7.03 -14.05
N ILE A 91 -12.48 7.93 -13.09
CA ILE A 91 -13.11 9.26 -13.00
C ILE A 91 -12.13 10.28 -13.57
#